data_AF-A0A847BUA9-F1
#
_entry.id   AF-A0A847BUA9-F1
#
_cell.length_a   1.000
_cell.length_b   1.000
_cell.length_c   1.000
_cell.angle_alpha   90.00
_cell.angle_beta   90.00
_cell.angle_gamma   90.00
#
_symmetry.space_group_name_H-M   'P 1'
#
loop_
_entity.id
_entity.type
_entity.pdbx_description
1 polymer ?
#
loop_
_entity_poly.entity_id
_entity_poly.type
_entity_poly.pdbx_seq_one_letter_code
_entity_poly.pdbx_strand_id
1 'polypeptide(L)'
;LLDNASLFGGLKGPRIDYLQIGDSLRGEIDALRLVRSGMSYHLAGLDDLTLSYGYIDSLGYFISDTLDKIKEEFKTTHLALSGALFENSRLSEITARHSKITHSVCFNREFPIDV
;
A
#
# COMPACT_ATOMS: atom_id res chain seq x y z
N LEU A 1 -5.85 -8.67 -9.18
CA LEU A 1 -5.85 -7.39 -8.41
C LEU A 1 -4.79 -6.43 -8.94
N LEU A 2 -3.50 -6.75 -8.86
CA LEU A 2 -2.41 -5.87 -9.33
C LEU A 2 -2.50 -5.55 -10.83
N ASP A 3 -2.85 -6.52 -11.67
CA ASP A 3 -3.03 -6.30 -13.11
C ASP A 3 -4.17 -5.31 -13.38
N ASN A 4 -5.34 -5.52 -12.74
CA ASN A 4 -6.48 -4.60 -12.83
C ASN A 4 -6.12 -3.18 -12.36
N ALA A 5 -5.39 -3.06 -11.26
CA ALA A 5 -4.94 -1.76 -10.74
C ALA A 5 -3.93 -1.07 -11.69
N SER A 6 -3.12 -1.85 -12.40
CA SER A 6 -2.16 -1.33 -13.40
C SER A 6 -2.85 -0.82 -14.65
N LEU A 7 -3.96 -1.46 -15.04
CA LEU A 7 -4.80 -1.05 -16.17
C LEU A 7 -5.73 0.13 -15.85
N PHE A 8 -5.86 0.52 -14.58
CA PHE A 8 -6.70 1.65 -14.19
C PHE A 8 -6.10 3.00 -14.63
N GLY A 9 -6.80 3.69 -15.52
CA GLY A 9 -6.42 5.01 -16.05
C GLY A 9 -6.96 6.21 -15.26
N GLY A 10 -7.76 5.98 -14.21
CA GLY A 10 -8.28 7.04 -13.36
C GLY A 10 -7.30 7.51 -12.28
N LEU A 11 -7.71 8.52 -11.51
CA LEU A 11 -6.86 9.16 -10.49
C LEU A 11 -7.19 8.75 -9.04
N LYS A 12 -8.37 8.19 -8.78
CA LYS A 12 -8.85 7.86 -7.43
C LYS A 12 -9.62 6.55 -7.42
N GLY A 13 -9.38 5.75 -6.39
CA GLY A 13 -10.17 4.57 -6.05
C GLY A 13 -10.92 4.78 -4.72
N PRO A 14 -11.79 3.83 -4.34
CA PRO A 14 -12.41 3.82 -3.03
C PRO A 14 -11.34 3.66 -1.93
N ARG A 15 -11.62 4.21 -0.74
CA ARG A 15 -10.74 4.05 0.41
C ARG A 15 -11.05 2.72 1.10
N ILE A 16 -10.08 1.80 1.06
CA ILE A 16 -10.16 0.51 1.73
C ILE A 16 -9.61 0.67 3.16
N ASP A 17 -10.29 0.04 4.11
CA ASP A 17 -9.99 0.16 5.53
C ASP A 17 -8.81 -0.73 5.95
N TYR A 18 -7.59 -0.27 5.66
CA TYR A 18 -6.36 -0.82 6.25
C TYR A 18 -6.16 -0.25 7.66
N LEU A 19 -6.70 -0.95 8.66
CA LEU A 19 -6.58 -0.58 10.07
C LEU A 19 -5.60 -1.51 10.79
N GLN A 20 -4.68 -0.93 11.56
CA GLN A 20 -3.82 -1.68 12.49
C GLN A 20 -4.54 -1.88 13.83
N ILE A 21 -4.55 -3.13 14.31
CA ILE A 21 -5.02 -3.51 15.65
C ILE A 21 -3.81 -3.85 16.49
N GLY A 22 -3.76 -3.36 17.73
CA GLY A 22 -2.68 -3.65 18.68
C GLY A 22 -1.60 -2.58 18.68
N ASP A 23 -0.45 -2.93 19.23
CA ASP A 23 0.67 -2.00 19.43
C ASP A 23 1.40 -1.68 18.11
N SER A 24 2.08 -0.53 18.02
CA SER A 24 2.73 -0.03 16.80
C SER A 24 3.71 -1.04 16.19
N LEU A 25 4.44 -1.78 17.03
CA LEU A 25 5.48 -2.74 16.63
C LEU A 25 5.01 -4.17 16.36
N ARG A 26 3.82 -4.53 16.87
CA ARG A 26 3.26 -5.89 16.77
C ARG A 26 1.85 -5.91 16.20
N GLY A 27 1.43 -4.79 15.63
CA GLY A 27 0.06 -4.63 15.19
C GLY A 27 -0.24 -5.52 14.00
N GLU A 28 -1.42 -6.10 14.02
CA GLU A 28 -1.96 -6.91 12.95
C GLU A 28 -2.91 -6.04 12.12
N ILE A 29 -3.10 -6.38 10.84
CA ILE A 29 -4.12 -5.74 10.02
C ILE A 29 -5.48 -6.33 10.39
N ASP A 30 -6.48 -5.46 10.62
CA ASP A 30 -7.88 -5.87 10.75
C ASP A 30 -8.41 -6.38 9.40
N ALA A 31 -8.15 -7.66 9.12
CA ALA A 31 -8.55 -8.30 7.87
C ALA A 31 -10.07 -8.28 7.67
N LEU A 32 -10.86 -8.31 8.75
CA LEU A 32 -12.32 -8.28 8.66
C LEU A 32 -12.82 -6.92 8.17
N ARG A 33 -12.25 -5.81 8.65
CA ARG A 33 -12.58 -4.46 8.16
C ARG A 33 -12.09 -4.25 6.73
N LEU A 34 -10.88 -4.71 6.42
CA LEU A 34 -10.33 -4.66 5.07
C LEU A 34 -11.25 -5.36 4.06
N VAL A 35 -11.67 -6.59 4.34
CA VAL A 35 -12.56 -7.35 3.45
C VAL A 35 -13.94 -6.70 3.40
N ARG A 36 -14.51 -6.30 4.54
CA ARG A 36 -15.84 -5.68 4.61
C ARG A 36 -15.92 -4.40 3.78
N SER A 37 -14.91 -3.54 3.85
CA SER A 37 -14.89 -2.29 3.10
C SER A 37 -14.90 -2.54 1.58
N GLY A 38 -14.04 -3.41 1.07
CA GLY A 38 -14.04 -3.75 -0.35
C GLY A 38 -15.30 -4.49 -0.82
N MET A 39 -15.84 -5.40 0.00
CA MET A 39 -17.13 -6.06 -0.30
C MET A 39 -18.27 -5.03 -0.41
N SER A 40 -18.32 -4.05 0.49
CA SER A 40 -19.33 -2.98 0.43
C SER A 40 -19.29 -2.23 -0.90
N TYR A 41 -18.10 -1.86 -1.38
CA TYR A 41 -17.94 -1.19 -2.67
C TYR A 41 -18.31 -2.09 -3.86
N HIS A 42 -17.90 -3.36 -3.82
CA HIS A 42 -18.27 -4.32 -4.87
C HIS A 42 -19.80 -4.52 -4.94
N LEU A 43 -20.46 -4.69 -3.79
CA LEU A 43 -21.92 -4.83 -3.71
C LEU A 43 -22.67 -3.56 -4.13
N ALA A 44 -22.06 -2.38 -3.99
CA ALA A 44 -22.59 -1.12 -4.51
C ALA A 44 -22.45 -0.97 -6.03
N GLY A 45 -21.88 -1.96 -6.73
CA GLY A 45 -21.74 -1.97 -8.19
C GLY A 45 -20.49 -1.25 -8.70
N LEU A 46 -19.48 -1.05 -7.87
CA LEU A 46 -18.20 -0.51 -8.32
C LEU A 46 -17.46 -1.52 -9.20
N ASP A 47 -16.88 -1.07 -10.31
CA ASP A 47 -16.15 -1.94 -11.23
C ASP A 47 -14.82 -2.44 -10.63
N ASP A 48 -14.39 -3.61 -11.11
CA ASP A 48 -13.22 -4.32 -10.57
C ASP A 48 -11.90 -3.59 -10.80
N LEU A 49 -11.76 -2.75 -11.84
CA LEU A 49 -10.55 -1.98 -12.09
C LEU A 49 -10.42 -0.87 -11.05
N THR A 50 -11.50 -0.08 -10.88
CA THR A 50 -11.55 0.98 -9.87
C THR A 50 -11.40 0.43 -8.46
N LEU A 51 -12.07 -0.67 -8.15
CA LEU A 51 -11.96 -1.32 -6.84
C LEU A 51 -10.54 -1.85 -6.59
N SER A 52 -9.93 -2.52 -7.58
CA SER A 52 -8.55 -3.01 -7.47
C SER A 52 -7.57 -1.86 -7.25
N TYR A 53 -7.73 -0.74 -7.97
CA TYR A 53 -6.92 0.44 -7.74
C TYR A 53 -7.11 1.00 -6.33
N GLY A 54 -8.34 1.04 -5.80
CA GLY A 54 -8.62 1.45 -4.42
C GLY A 54 -7.87 0.63 -3.37
N TYR A 55 -7.78 -0.70 -3.56
CA TYR A 55 -6.99 -1.58 -2.71
C TYR A 55 -5.50 -1.22 -2.70
N ILE A 56 -4.91 -0.94 -3.88
CA ILE A 56 -3.49 -0.62 -4.03
C ILE A 56 -3.18 0.79 -3.52
N ASP A 57 -4.03 1.77 -3.84
CA ASP A 57 -3.86 3.15 -3.39
C ASP A 57 -3.96 3.27 -1.87
N SER A 58 -4.96 2.60 -1.27
CA SER A 58 -5.14 2.58 0.18
C SER A 58 -4.02 1.82 0.90
N LEU A 59 -3.46 0.77 0.28
CA LEU A 59 -2.28 0.07 0.80
C LEU A 59 -1.05 0.98 0.81
N GLY A 60 -0.80 1.73 -0.28
CA GLY A 60 0.31 2.68 -0.33
C GLY A 60 0.19 3.78 0.73
N TYR A 61 -1.02 4.29 0.97
CA TYR A 61 -1.29 5.22 2.07
C TYR A 61 -1.02 4.58 3.45
N PHE A 62 -1.48 3.36 3.67
CA PHE A 62 -1.23 2.63 4.91
C PHE A 62 0.26 2.44 5.17
N ILE A 63 1.01 1.97 4.16
CA ILE A 63 2.47 1.82 4.26
C ILE A 63 3.12 3.15 4.61
N SER A 64 2.75 4.24 3.92
CA SER A 64 3.31 5.57 4.22
C SER A 64 3.05 6.00 5.67
N ASP A 65 1.83 5.85 6.16
CA ASP A 65 1.47 6.19 7.54
C ASP A 65 2.23 5.35 8.57
N THR A 66 2.40 4.04 8.30
CA THR A 66 3.22 3.16 9.14
C THR A 66 4.68 3.58 9.15
N LEU A 67 5.24 3.97 8.00
CA LEU A 67 6.62 4.40 7.89
C LEU A 67 6.88 5.72 8.64
N ASP A 68 5.95 6.66 8.56
CA ASP A 68 6.03 7.92 9.30
C ASP A 68 6.03 7.68 10.82
N LYS A 69 5.18 6.76 11.32
CA LYS A 69 5.17 6.35 12.74
C LYS A 69 6.50 5.72 13.17
N ILE A 70 7.05 4.79 12.37
CA ILE A 70 8.34 4.14 12.65
C ILE A 70 9.46 5.19 12.67
N LYS A 71 9.45 6.15 11.74
CA LYS A 71 10.43 7.24 11.73
C LYS A 71 10.35 8.08 13.00
N GLU A 72 9.16 8.43 13.45
CA GLU A 72 8.99 9.21 14.68
C GLU A 72 9.47 8.44 15.93
N GLU A 73 9.19 7.14 15.98
CA GLU A 73 9.56 6.28 17.11
C GLU A 73 11.07 5.99 17.15
N PHE A 74 11.69 5.67 16.01
CA PHE A 74 13.09 5.21 15.93
C PHE A 74 14.07 6.26 15.41
N LYS A 75 13.60 7.44 15.00
CA LYS A 75 14.40 8.54 14.41
C LYS A 75 15.25 8.11 13.21
N THR A 76 14.76 7.15 12.42
CA THR A 76 15.46 6.62 11.24
C THR A 76 15.34 7.57 10.04
N THR A 77 16.41 7.70 9.26
CA THR A 77 16.45 8.59 8.08
C THR A 77 16.38 7.85 6.75
N HIS A 78 16.63 6.53 6.74
CA HIS A 78 16.75 5.74 5.52
C HIS A 78 15.83 4.53 5.61
N LEU A 79 15.19 4.20 4.49
CA LEU A 79 14.23 3.11 4.39
C LEU A 79 14.53 2.29 3.15
N ALA A 80 14.62 0.97 3.32
CA ALA A 80 14.70 0.02 2.23
C ALA A 80 13.35 -0.67 2.06
N LEU A 81 12.77 -0.61 0.85
CA LEU A 81 11.59 -1.37 0.48
C LEU A 81 12.02 -2.49 -0.46
N SER A 82 11.63 -3.73 -0.12
CA SER A 82 11.98 -4.93 -0.88
C SER A 82 10.88 -5.98 -0.76
N GLY A 83 10.98 -7.07 -1.52
CA GLY A 83 9.96 -8.09 -1.66
C GLY A 83 9.27 -8.03 -3.03
N ALA A 84 8.77 -9.18 -3.50
CA ALA A 84 8.11 -9.35 -4.80
C ALA A 84 6.94 -8.38 -5.03
N LEU A 85 6.31 -7.90 -3.96
CA LEU A 85 5.23 -6.94 -4.02
C LEU A 85 5.66 -5.59 -4.65
N PHE A 86 6.91 -5.17 -4.41
CA PHE A 86 7.48 -3.93 -4.96
C PHE A 86 8.14 -4.11 -6.34
N GLU A 87 8.13 -5.31 -6.91
CA GLU A 87 8.44 -5.50 -8.34
C GLU A 87 7.32 -4.92 -9.21
N ASN A 88 6.10 -4.85 -8.70
CA ASN A 88 5.02 -4.16 -9.39
C ASN A 88 5.27 -2.65 -9.41
N SER A 89 5.51 -2.12 -10.61
CA SER A 89 5.84 -0.70 -10.83
C SER A 89 4.75 0.24 -10.31
N ARG A 90 3.47 -0.13 -10.42
CA ARG A 90 2.35 0.70 -10.00
C ARG A 90 2.26 0.83 -8.48
N LEU A 91 2.40 -0.27 -7.74
CA LEU A 91 2.44 -0.21 -6.28
C LEU A 91 3.66 0.57 -5.78
N SER A 92 4.83 0.34 -6.38
CA SER A 92 6.05 1.06 -6.02
C SER A 92 5.92 2.57 -6.27
N GLU A 93 5.33 2.97 -7.39
CA GLU A 93 5.04 4.38 -7.68
C GLU A 93 4.04 4.99 -6.68
N ILE A 94 2.95 4.30 -6.38
CA ILE A 94 1.92 4.76 -5.43
C ILE A 94 2.52 4.90 -4.03
N THR A 95 3.30 3.92 -3.58
CA THR A 95 3.95 3.95 -2.27
C THR A 95 4.98 5.09 -2.18
N ALA A 96 5.78 5.28 -3.22
CA ALA A 96 6.73 6.40 -3.30
C ALA A 96 6.02 7.76 -3.40
N ARG A 97 4.84 7.83 -4.02
CA ARG A 97 4.01 9.04 -4.11
C ARG A 97 3.46 9.44 -2.75
N HIS A 98 3.00 8.46 -1.96
CA HIS A 98 2.42 8.71 -0.64
C HIS A 98 3.50 8.95 0.42
N SER A 99 4.60 8.21 0.36
CA SER A 99 5.78 8.44 1.19
C SER A 99 6.46 9.74 0.77
N LYS A 100 6.11 10.84 1.43
CA LYS A 100 6.75 12.15 1.20
C LYS A 100 8.27 11.99 1.12
N ILE A 101 8.88 12.68 0.16
CA ILE A 101 10.31 12.81 -0.21
C ILE A 101 11.24 13.12 0.99
N THR A 102 11.26 12.24 1.98
CA THR A 102 11.95 12.43 3.27
C THR A 102 12.72 11.18 3.67
N HIS A 103 12.62 10.13 2.86
CA HIS A 103 13.37 8.89 2.93
C HIS A 103 14.12 8.75 1.60
N SER A 104 15.39 8.41 1.64
CA SER A 104 16.05 7.77 0.52
C SER A 104 15.43 6.38 0.38
N VAL A 105 14.29 6.29 -0.33
CA VAL A 105 13.62 5.01 -0.59
C VAL A 105 14.50 4.24 -1.56
N CYS A 106 15.23 3.26 -1.02
CA CYS A 106 16.04 2.36 -1.82
C CYS A 106 15.18 1.15 -2.17
N PHE A 107 14.92 0.98 -3.47
CA PHE A 107 14.40 -0.27 -4.02
C PHE A 107 15.59 -1.16 -4.39
N ASN A 108 15.48 -2.46 -4.13
CA ASN A 108 16.47 -3.40 -4.62
C ASN A 108 16.41 -3.43 -6.16
N ARG A 109 17.50 -3.01 -6.82
CA ARG A 109 17.65 -2.99 -8.28
C ARG A 109 18.74 -3.93 -8.80
N GLU A 110 19.55 -4.49 -7.90
CA GLU A 110 20.75 -5.26 -8.27
C GLU A 110 20.58 -6.76 -8.11
N PHE A 111 19.68 -7.21 -7.23
CA PHE A 111 19.31 -8.61 -7.13
C PHE A 111 17.86 -8.78 -7.58
N PRO A 112 17.55 -9.70 -8.51
CA PRO A 112 16.16 -10.07 -8.75
C PRO A 112 15.56 -10.49 -7.42
N ILE A 113 14.34 -10.06 -7.12
CA ILE A 113 13.61 -10.55 -5.95
C ILE A 113 12.94 -11.86 -6.39
N ASP A 114 13.76 -12.77 -6.94
CA ASP A 114 13.31 -14.07 -7.41
C ASP A 114 13.04 -14.98 -6.22
N VAL A 115 11.87 -15.62 -6.27
CA VAL A 115 11.44 -16.74 -5.44
C VAL A 115 12.16 -18.02 -5.85
#